data_AF-A0A8T4KSV0-F1
#
_entry.id   AF-A0A8T4KSV0-F1
#
_cell.length_a   1.000
_cell.length_b   1.000
_cell.length_c   1.000
_cell.angle_alpha   90.00
_cell.angle_beta   90.00
_cell.angle_gamma   90.00
#
_symmetry.space_group_name_H-M   'P 1'
#
loop_
_entity.id
_entity.type
_entity.pdbx_description
1 polymer ?
#
loop_
_entity_poly.entity_id
_entity_poly.type
_entity_poly.pdbx_seq_one_letter_code
_entity_poly.pdbx_strand_id
1 'polypeptide(L)' 'MVKKLNEIVLKRNYLNVYVCMNCNAKLRTTQAKVALRKSKCRKCGSKDLRLKAKERRGAKV' A
#
# COMPACT_ATOMS: atom_id res chain seq x y z
N MET A 1 14.24 12.02 17.84
CA MET A 1 14.13 10.59 18.18
C MET A 1 13.96 9.75 16.92
N VAL A 2 15.05 9.29 16.30
CA VAL A 2 14.97 8.35 15.16
C VAL A 2 14.97 6.93 15.75
N LYS A 3 13.77 6.39 16.01
CA LYS A 3 13.63 4.99 16.42
C LYS A 3 14.26 4.12 15.34
N LYS A 4 15.31 3.37 15.69
CA LYS A 4 15.93 2.34 14.85
C LYS A 4 14.83 1.39 14.39
N LEU A 5 14.36 1.60 13.17
CA LEU A 5 13.09 1.08 12.73
C LEU A 5 13.34 -0.34 12.22
N ASN A 6 12.88 -1.33 12.98
CA ASN A 6 13.11 -2.74 12.71
C ASN A 6 12.62 -3.07 11.28
N GLU A 7 13.55 -3.43 10.38
CA GLU A 7 13.31 -3.56 8.93
C GLU A 7 12.20 -4.58 8.61
N ILE A 8 12.07 -5.60 9.45
CA ILE A 8 11.01 -6.62 9.36
C ILE A 8 9.62 -6.00 9.54
N VAL A 9 9.49 -5.08 10.51
CA VAL A 9 8.23 -4.39 10.81
C VAL A 9 7.86 -3.43 9.69
N LEU A 10 8.86 -2.79 9.06
CA LEU A 10 8.69 -1.97 7.87
C LEU A 10 8.11 -2.77 6.70
N LYS A 11 8.76 -3.87 6.35
CA LYS A 11 8.33 -4.75 5.25
C LYS A 11 6.92 -5.30 5.50
N ARG A 12 6.60 -5.73 6.73
CA ARG A 12 5.24 -6.19 7.06
C ARG A 12 4.18 -5.10 6.87
N ASN A 13 4.44 -3.88 7.35
CA ASN A 13 3.39 -2.87 7.46
C ASN A 13 3.21 -1.98 6.22
N TYR A 14 4.21 -1.93 5.34
CA TYR A 14 4.24 -0.94 4.25
C TYR A 14 4.49 -1.54 2.87
N LEU A 15 5.30 -2.60 2.75
CA LEU A 15 5.65 -3.19 1.45
C LEU A 15 4.40 -3.69 0.70
N ASN A 16 4.15 -3.15 -0.49
CA ASN A 16 3.02 -3.56 -1.35
C ASN A 16 1.64 -3.38 -0.70
N VAL A 17 1.52 -2.47 0.28
CA VAL A 17 0.24 -2.20 0.96
C VAL A 17 -0.44 -0.99 0.32
N TYR A 18 -1.59 -1.25 -0.30
CA TYR A 18 -2.44 -0.25 -0.93
C TYR A 18 -3.68 0.02 -0.09
N VAL A 19 -4.19 1.25 -0.22
CA VAL A 19 -5.42 1.73 0.41
C VAL A 19 -6.38 2.13 -0.68
N CYS A 20 -7.61 1.62 -0.63
CA CYS A 20 -8.67 2.04 -1.53
C CYS A 20 -9.09 3.48 -1.22
N MET A 21 -9.20 4.32 -2.25
CA MET A 21 -9.63 5.72 -2.10
C MET A 21 -11.11 5.87 -1.78
N ASN A 22 -11.93 4.88 -2.14
CA ASN A 22 -13.38 4.92 -1.93
C ASN A 22 -13.80 4.48 -0.52
N CYS A 23 -13.29 3.32 -0.05
CA CYS A 23 -13.72 2.72 1.23
C CYS A 23 -12.60 2.61 2.28
N ASN A 24 -11.40 3.15 2.00
CA ASN A 24 -10.22 3.09 2.87
C ASN A 24 -9.75 1.67 3.26
N ALA A 25 -10.27 0.63 2.62
CA ALA A 25 -9.83 -0.73 2.84
C ALA A 25 -8.37 -0.92 2.43
N LYS A 26 -7.61 -1.67 3.24
CA LYS A 26 -6.22 -2.02 2.99
C LYS A 26 -6.16 -3.34 2.24
N LEU A 27 -5.32 -3.42 1.22
CA LEU A 27 -5.04 -4.66 0.50
C LEU A 27 -3.56 -4.74 0.14
N ARG A 28 -3.03 -5.96 0.10
CA ARG A 28 -1.68 -6.21 -0.40
C ARG A 28 -1.75 -6.58 -1.88
N THR A 29 -1.08 -5.83 -2.74
CA THR A 29 -1.00 -6.09 -4.18
C THR A 29 0.27 -5.47 -4.75
N THR A 30 0.67 -5.88 -5.96
CA THR A 30 1.87 -5.37 -6.62
C THR A 30 1.59 -4.10 -7.39
N GLN A 31 2.59 -3.24 -7.50
CA GLN A 31 2.49 -2.00 -8.28
C GLN A 31 2.10 -2.27 -9.73
N ALA A 32 2.65 -3.32 -10.36
CA ALA A 32 2.28 -3.70 -11.72
C ALA A 32 0.77 -3.97 -11.88
N LYS A 33 0.14 -4.68 -10.93
CA LYS A 33 -1.30 -4.96 -11.00
C LYS A 33 -2.16 -3.73 -10.74
N VAL A 34 -1.68 -2.77 -9.95
CA VAL A 34 -2.39 -1.50 -9.71
C VAL A 34 -2.26 -0.57 -10.90
N ALA A 35 -1.05 -0.43 -11.46
CA ALA A 35 -0.79 0.34 -12.67
C ALA A 35 -1.62 -0.15 -13.86
N LEU A 36 -1.71 -1.48 -14.03
CA LEU A 36 -2.56 -2.10 -15.06
C LEU A 36 -4.06 -2.12 -14.72
N ARG A 37 -4.50 -1.50 -13.61
CA ARG A 37 -5.90 -1.51 -13.12
C ARG A 37 -6.52 -2.92 -13.00
N LYS A 38 -5.69 -3.95 -12.82
CA LYS A 38 -6.09 -5.36 -12.63
C LYS A 38 -6.43 -5.67 -11.16
N SER A 39 -5.95 -4.85 -10.22
CA SER A 39 -6.31 -4.96 -8.81
C SER A 39 -7.60 -4.22 -8.50
N LYS A 40 -8.56 -4.91 -7.87
CA LYS A 40 -9.79 -4.31 -7.34
C LYS A 40 -9.83 -4.36 -5.82
N CYS A 41 -10.49 -3.38 -5.21
CA CYS A 41 -10.80 -3.41 -3.79
C CYS A 41 -11.72 -4.61 -3.49
N ARG A 42 -11.38 -5.41 -2.48
CA ARG A 42 -12.19 -6.57 -2.08
C ARG A 42 -13.51 -6.19 -1.39
N LYS A 43 -13.63 -4.95 -0.87
CA LYS A 43 -14.84 -4.46 -0.20
C LYS A 43 -15.84 -3.80 -1.15
N CYS A 44 -15.38 -2.84 -1.95
CA CYS A 44 -16.25 -2.00 -2.78
C CYS A 44 -16.05 -2.16 -4.29
N GLY A 45 -15.12 -3.02 -4.73
CA GLY A 45 -14.84 -3.23 -6.16
C GLY A 45 -14.08 -2.12 -6.88
N SER A 46 -13.92 -0.92 -6.28
CA SER A 46 -13.17 0.19 -6.88
C SER A 46 -11.71 -0.22 -7.22
N LYS A 47 -11.22 0.31 -8.34
CA LYS A 47 -9.84 0.15 -8.82
C LYS A 47 -8.92 1.30 -8.38
N ASP A 48 -9.48 2.30 -7.68
CA ASP A 48 -8.74 3.46 -7.20
C ASP A 48 -8.00 3.12 -5.91
N LEU A 49 -6.75 2.72 -6.09
CA LEU A 49 -5.85 2.25 -5.05
C LEU A 49 -4.66 3.18 -4.97
N ARG A 50 -4.35 3.65 -3.76
CA ARG A 50 -3.13 4.44 -3.49
C ARG A 50 -2.16 3.67 -2.61
N LEU A 51 -0.88 3.91 -2.81
CA LEU A 51 0.15 3.42 -1.88
C LEU A 51 -0.06 4.01 -0.48
N LYS A 52 0.27 3.22 0.55
CA LYS A 52 0.26 3.69 1.93
C LYS A 52 1.26 4.85 2.10
N ALA A 53 0.92 5.81 2.96
CA ALA A 53 1.60 7.11 3.04
C ALA A 53 3.12 7.03 3.26
N LYS A 54 3.62 5.96 3.88
CA LYS A 54 5.05 5.77 4.10
C LYS A 54 5.81 5.47 2.81
N GLU A 55 5.24 4.67 1.92
CA GLU A 55 5.82 4.44 0.58
C GLU A 55 5.62 5.66 -0.33
N ARG A 56 4.51 6.40 -0.19
CA ARG A 56 4.30 7.66 -0.95
C ARG A 56 5.30 8.78 -0.59
N ARG A 57 5.85 8.81 0.61
CA ARG A 57 6.80 9.84 1.06
C ARG A 57 8.26 9.55 0.67
N GLY A 58 8.49 8.59 -0.22
CA GLY A 58 9.85 8.30 -0.74
C GLY A 58 10.77 7.59 0.26
N ALA A 59 10.25 7.12 1.40
CA ALA A 59 10.96 6.17 2.24
C ALA A 59 11.02 4.83 1.49
N LYS A 60 12.01 4.69 0.62
CA LYS A 60 12.40 3.41 0.03
C LYS A 60 12.63 2.43 1.19
N VAL A 61 11.80 1.40 1.26
CA VAL A 61 12.00 0.23 2.13
C VAL A 61 13.17 -0.58 1.59
#